data_AF-A0A3M0XSA1-F1
#
_entry.id   AF-A0A3M0XSA1-F1
#
_cell.length_a   1.000
_cell.length_b   1.000
_cell.length_c   1.000
_cell.angle_alpha   90.00
_cell.angle_beta   90.00
_cell.angle_gamma   90.00
#
_symmetry.space_group_name_H-M   'P 1'
#
loop_
_entity.id
_entity.type
_entity.pdbx_description
1 polymer ?
#
loop_
_entity_poly.entity_id
_entity_poly.type
_entity_poly.pdbx_seq_one_letter_code
_entity_poly.pdbx_strand_id
1 'polypeptide(L)'
;MVRSCSLGISNHNTPTAVLTTLRDHARRTGIDRYRVWASKLESCGTVVRKLRCEKCGHEHDVPARCGLRACPSCASRKAYRTQRRYLKPLQRMGDLKFVTLTLRATTDLETGVWRMQRCLEKLRRRASIRRCLRGGLYCIETGKPTKRGGQYVFNVHAHLLVSMDFRPQKWLSALWKEITGDSWVVDIRFVRSAQRALRYVLDYLGKGCASMKEPWDPEAIVEFMVALEGKRLVQPFGDLLGSAERGERFVCPSCGEAIFAVIDALTGEVIFSQLALLKGLAMKLGP
;
A
#
# COMPACT_ATOMS: atom_id res chain seq x y z
N MET A 1 -7.59 -7.27 -23.54
CA MET A 1 -8.65 -6.36 -23.05
C MET A 1 -8.58 -6.25 -21.54
N VAL A 2 -7.92 -5.22 -21.00
CA VAL A 2 -7.97 -4.93 -19.56
C VAL A 2 -9.35 -4.33 -19.32
N ARG A 3 -10.32 -5.15 -18.88
CA ARG A 3 -11.61 -4.65 -18.39
C ARG A 3 -11.30 -3.59 -17.34
N SER A 4 -11.65 -2.35 -17.66
CA SER A 4 -11.74 -1.24 -16.72
C SER A 4 -12.61 -1.74 -15.58
N CYS A 5 -11.98 -2.08 -14.45
CA CYS A 5 -12.70 -2.30 -13.22
C CYS A 5 -13.16 -0.90 -12.78
N SER A 6 -14.34 -0.52 -13.25
CA SER A 6 -15.15 0.60 -12.78
C SER A 6 -15.60 0.30 -11.35
N LEU A 7 -14.64 0.29 -10.42
CA LEU A 7 -14.92 0.61 -9.04
C LEU A 7 -15.24 2.11 -9.06
N GLY A 8 -16.53 2.45 -9.00
CA GLY A 8 -17.04 3.81 -9.01
C GLY A 8 -16.41 4.65 -7.90
N ILE A 9 -15.34 5.37 -8.23
CA ILE A 9 -14.72 6.38 -7.37
C ILE A 9 -14.76 7.68 -8.17
N SER A 10 -15.98 8.20 -8.36
CA SER A 10 -16.22 9.60 -8.66
C SER A 10 -16.18 10.35 -7.33
N ASN A 11 -15.00 10.82 -6.94
CA ASN A 11 -14.89 11.93 -6.00
C ASN A 11 -13.63 12.73 -6.33
N HIS A 12 -13.83 13.74 -7.17
CA HIS A 12 -12.77 14.55 -7.80
C HIS A 12 -12.19 15.65 -6.88
N ASN A 13 -12.65 15.79 -5.64
CA ASN A 13 -12.33 16.96 -4.81
C ASN A 13 -11.05 16.82 -3.95
N THR A 14 -10.72 15.63 -3.44
CA THR A 14 -9.56 15.45 -2.55
C THR A 14 -8.20 15.61 -3.26
N PRO A 15 -8.00 15.17 -4.52
CA PRO A 15 -6.73 15.37 -5.21
C PRO A 15 -6.36 16.84 -5.40
N THR A 16 -7.34 17.72 -5.66
CA THR A 16 -7.09 19.15 -5.93
C THR A 16 -6.62 19.90 -4.70
N ALA A 17 -7.24 19.67 -3.54
CA ALA A 17 -6.83 20.33 -2.29
C ALA A 17 -5.41 19.93 -1.87
N VAL A 18 -5.08 18.64 -1.95
CA VAL A 18 -3.73 18.14 -1.67
C VAL A 18 -2.71 18.69 -2.66
N LEU A 19 -3.07 18.80 -3.95
CA LEU A 19 -2.21 19.39 -4.97
C LEU A 19 -1.87 20.85 -4.65
N THR A 20 -2.85 21.65 -4.23
CA THR A 20 -2.64 23.04 -3.79
C THR A 20 -1.69 23.10 -2.60
N THR A 21 -1.96 22.31 -1.56
CA THR A 21 -1.10 22.27 -0.35
C THR A 21 0.34 21.87 -0.68
N LEU A 22 0.55 20.88 -1.56
CA LEU A 22 1.89 20.50 -2.02
C LEU A 22 2.61 21.65 -2.74
N ARG A 23 1.90 22.40 -3.60
CA ARG A 23 2.47 23.57 -4.29
C ARG A 23 2.84 24.68 -3.30
N ASP A 24 2.00 24.92 -2.30
CA ASP A 24 2.27 25.93 -1.28
C ASP A 24 3.44 25.55 -0.39
N HIS A 25 3.56 24.27 -0.01
CA HIS A 25 4.77 23.75 0.66
C HIS A 25 6.02 23.91 -0.19
N ALA A 26 5.96 23.60 -1.48
CA ALA A 26 7.09 23.79 -2.40
C ALA A 26 7.54 25.25 -2.46
N ARG A 27 6.58 26.20 -2.53
CA ARG A 27 6.85 27.65 -2.53
C ARG A 27 7.45 28.15 -1.21
N ARG A 28 6.87 27.73 -0.08
CA ARG A 28 7.29 28.17 1.27
C ARG A 28 8.66 27.61 1.67
N THR A 29 8.93 26.35 1.35
CA THR A 29 10.12 25.64 1.87
C THR A 29 11.25 25.53 0.86
N GLY A 30 10.99 25.72 -0.43
CA GLY A 30 11.97 25.46 -1.50
C GLY A 30 12.32 23.99 -1.70
N ILE A 31 11.71 23.05 -0.95
CA ILE A 31 12.03 21.62 -1.04
C ILE A 31 11.39 21.02 -2.31
N ASP A 32 12.24 20.53 -3.22
CA ASP A 32 11.81 20.05 -4.54
C ASP A 32 10.87 18.83 -4.47
N ARG A 33 10.95 18.02 -3.40
CA ARG A 33 10.08 16.84 -3.21
C ARG A 33 8.60 17.16 -3.38
N TYR A 34 8.15 18.31 -2.86
CA TYR A 34 6.74 18.71 -2.90
C TYR A 34 6.32 19.10 -4.31
N ARG A 35 7.20 19.79 -5.05
CA ARG A 35 7.00 20.12 -6.47
C ARG A 35 6.89 18.86 -7.31
N VAL A 36 7.77 17.89 -7.09
CA VAL A 36 7.76 16.60 -7.79
C VAL A 36 6.47 15.83 -7.49
N TRP A 37 6.04 15.77 -6.23
CA TRP A 37 4.78 15.12 -5.87
C TRP A 37 3.56 15.82 -6.46
N ALA A 38 3.51 17.15 -6.44
CA ALA A 38 2.44 17.93 -7.07
C ALA A 38 2.34 17.60 -8.56
N SER A 39 3.45 17.69 -9.29
CA SER A 39 3.51 17.38 -10.73
C SER A 39 3.10 15.94 -11.03
N LYS A 40 3.57 14.97 -10.24
CA LYS A 40 3.16 13.55 -10.38
C LYS A 40 1.67 13.37 -10.13
N LEU A 41 1.11 13.99 -9.09
CA LEU A 41 -0.31 13.86 -8.75
C LEU A 41 -1.19 14.45 -9.85
N GLU A 42 -0.85 15.63 -10.35
CA GLU A 42 -1.55 16.33 -11.44
C GLU A 42 -1.52 15.54 -12.76
N SER A 43 -0.38 14.96 -13.11
CA SER A 43 -0.21 14.16 -14.35
C SER A 43 -0.67 12.71 -14.22
N CYS A 44 -1.22 12.30 -13.08
CA CYS A 44 -1.53 10.91 -12.80
C CYS A 44 -2.65 10.38 -13.70
N GLY A 45 -2.30 9.53 -14.66
CA GLY A 45 -3.23 8.89 -15.57
C GLY A 45 -3.56 9.70 -16.82
N THR A 46 -3.05 10.93 -16.94
CA THR A 46 -3.19 11.78 -18.13
C THR A 46 -1.99 11.63 -19.07
N VAL A 47 -0.79 11.46 -18.52
CA VAL A 47 0.41 11.14 -19.32
C VAL A 47 0.35 9.68 -19.76
N VAL A 48 0.56 9.43 -21.05
CA VAL A 48 0.63 8.09 -21.65
C VAL A 48 2.09 7.73 -21.90
N ARG A 49 2.44 6.48 -21.62
CA ARG A 49 3.71 5.85 -22.00
C ARG A 49 3.40 4.74 -22.99
N LYS A 50 4.35 4.41 -23.86
CA LYS A 50 4.21 3.27 -24.76
C LYS A 50 5.05 2.10 -24.27
N LEU A 51 4.45 0.92 -24.19
CA LEU A 51 5.17 -0.34 -24.11
C LEU A 51 5.40 -0.83 -25.53
N ARG A 52 6.62 -0.68 -26.04
CA ARG A 52 7.01 -1.19 -27.36
C ARG A 52 7.58 -2.58 -27.21
N CYS A 53 6.98 -3.58 -27.86
CA CYS A 53 7.51 -4.94 -27.89
C CYS A 53 8.89 -4.94 -28.57
N GLU A 54 9.91 -5.47 -27.90
CA GLU A 54 11.28 -5.46 -28.43
C GLU A 54 11.51 -6.54 -29.50
N LYS A 55 10.54 -7.43 -29.73
CA LYS A 55 10.57 -8.44 -30.80
C LYS A 55 9.92 -7.97 -32.11
N CYS A 56 8.68 -7.48 -32.04
CA CYS A 56 7.88 -7.15 -33.22
C CYS A 56 7.54 -5.66 -33.37
N GLY A 57 7.99 -4.81 -32.44
CA GLY A 57 7.74 -3.37 -32.48
C GLY A 57 6.32 -2.93 -32.11
N HIS A 58 5.38 -3.86 -31.90
CA HIS A 58 4.00 -3.52 -31.54
C HIS A 58 3.94 -2.69 -30.24
N GLU A 59 3.16 -1.61 -30.26
CA GLU A 59 3.08 -0.63 -29.17
C GLU A 59 1.77 -0.75 -28.38
N HIS A 60 1.86 -0.55 -27.07
CA HIS A 60 0.70 -0.41 -26.19
C HIS A 60 0.77 0.84 -25.35
N ASP A 61 -0.29 1.63 -25.42
CA ASP A 61 -0.46 2.79 -24.56
C ASP A 61 -0.81 2.35 -23.14
N VAL A 62 -0.01 2.82 -22.18
CA VAL A 62 -0.22 2.64 -20.76
C VAL A 62 -0.20 3.98 -20.04
N PRO A 63 -1.23 4.31 -19.25
CA PRO A 63 -1.23 5.55 -18.50
C PRO A 63 -0.17 5.52 -17.40
N ALA A 64 0.66 6.56 -17.34
CA ALA A 64 1.59 6.81 -16.25
C ALA A 64 0.82 6.98 -14.94
N ARG A 65 1.38 6.50 -13.83
CA ARG A 65 0.74 6.54 -12.50
C ARG A 65 1.71 7.16 -11.51
N CYS A 66 1.22 8.06 -10.67
CA CYS A 66 2.06 8.79 -9.72
C CYS A 66 2.64 7.90 -8.62
N GLY A 67 1.95 6.82 -8.27
CA GLY A 67 2.32 5.93 -7.16
C GLY A 67 2.17 6.53 -5.76
N LEU A 68 1.74 7.79 -5.66
CA LEU A 68 1.54 8.49 -4.39
C LEU A 68 0.41 7.87 -3.60
N ARG A 69 0.58 7.78 -2.27
CA ARG A 69 -0.46 7.27 -1.37
C ARG A 69 -1.71 8.14 -1.38
N ALA A 70 -1.51 9.47 -1.50
CA ALA A 70 -2.56 10.46 -1.59
C ALA A 70 -3.47 10.34 -2.83
N CYS A 71 -3.08 9.54 -3.83
CA CYS A 71 -3.83 9.40 -5.08
C CYS A 71 -4.86 8.26 -4.99
N PRO A 72 -6.18 8.56 -5.06
CA PRO A 72 -7.23 7.54 -4.97
C PRO A 72 -7.11 6.45 -6.04
N SER A 73 -6.74 6.83 -7.27
CA SER A 73 -6.52 5.90 -8.38
C SER A 73 -5.37 4.93 -8.11
N CYS A 74 -4.22 5.44 -7.66
CA CYS A 74 -3.06 4.61 -7.36
C CYS A 74 -3.29 3.74 -6.13
N ALA A 75 -3.93 4.26 -5.09
CA ALA A 75 -4.30 3.50 -3.89
C ALA A 75 -5.24 2.33 -4.23
N SER A 76 -6.28 2.58 -5.02
CA SER A 76 -7.23 1.55 -5.48
C SER A 76 -6.55 0.48 -6.33
N ARG A 77 -5.66 0.88 -7.24
CA ARG A 77 -4.88 -0.06 -8.05
C ARG A 77 -3.95 -0.92 -7.19
N LYS A 78 -3.34 -0.33 -6.15
CA LYS A 78 -2.48 -1.05 -5.20
C LYS A 78 -3.29 -2.05 -4.37
N ALA A 79 -4.48 -1.66 -3.90
CA ALA A 79 -5.41 -2.55 -3.20
C ALA A 79 -5.79 -3.72 -4.11
N TYR A 80 -6.23 -3.47 -5.35
CA TYR A 80 -6.57 -4.51 -6.32
C TYR A 80 -5.41 -5.47 -6.59
N ARG A 81 -4.20 -4.96 -6.85
CA ARG A 81 -3.00 -5.78 -7.06
C ARG A 81 -2.68 -6.65 -5.84
N THR A 82 -2.83 -6.10 -4.65
CA THR A 82 -2.59 -6.82 -3.39
C THR A 82 -3.64 -7.90 -3.18
N GLN A 83 -4.91 -7.61 -3.47
CA GLN A 83 -5.99 -8.59 -3.41
C GLN A 83 -5.72 -9.78 -4.35
N ARG A 84 -5.35 -9.53 -5.61
CA ARG A 84 -5.02 -10.60 -6.57
C ARG A 84 -3.88 -11.49 -6.08
N ARG A 85 -2.88 -10.92 -5.41
CA ARG A 85 -1.71 -11.66 -4.90
C ARG A 85 -2.04 -12.56 -3.73
N TYR A 86 -2.91 -12.14 -2.82
CA TYR A 86 -3.08 -12.81 -1.52
C TYR A 86 -4.44 -13.45 -1.29
N LEU A 87 -5.46 -13.21 -2.12
CA LEU A 87 -6.79 -13.76 -1.90
C LEU A 87 -6.79 -15.30 -1.87
N LYS A 88 -6.28 -15.95 -2.93
CA LYS A 88 -6.23 -17.42 -3.00
C LYS A 88 -5.36 -18.02 -1.88
N PRO A 89 -4.13 -17.53 -1.62
CA PRO A 89 -3.33 -18.01 -0.49
C PRO A 89 -4.04 -17.90 0.86
N LEU A 90 -4.70 -16.76 1.14
CA LEU A 90 -5.46 -16.57 2.37
C LEU A 90 -6.66 -17.53 2.47
N GLN A 91 -7.34 -17.82 1.35
CA GLN A 91 -8.41 -18.83 1.33
C GLN A 91 -7.89 -20.23 1.65
N ARG A 92 -6.70 -20.60 1.15
CA ARG A 92 -6.07 -21.90 1.43
C ARG A 92 -5.66 -22.05 2.90
N MET A 93 -5.19 -20.98 3.54
CA MET A 93 -4.83 -21.02 4.96
C MET A 93 -6.02 -21.37 5.86
N GLY A 94 -7.24 -20.98 5.46
CA GLY A 94 -8.45 -21.24 6.21
C GLY A 94 -8.47 -20.55 7.59
N ASP A 95 -9.55 -20.78 8.34
CA ASP A 95 -9.68 -20.41 9.76
C ASP A 95 -9.21 -18.97 10.10
N LEU A 96 -9.58 -18.01 9.27
CA LEU A 96 -9.07 -16.64 9.33
C LEU A 96 -9.72 -15.81 10.44
N LYS A 97 -8.91 -15.01 11.10
CA LYS A 97 -9.29 -14.01 12.10
C LYS A 97 -8.89 -12.63 11.61
N PHE A 98 -9.75 -11.67 11.87
CA PHE A 98 -9.46 -10.26 11.72
C PHE A 98 -9.06 -9.72 13.08
N VAL A 99 -7.83 -9.23 13.20
CA VAL A 99 -7.28 -8.69 14.44
C VAL A 99 -6.94 -7.22 14.21
N THR A 100 -7.40 -6.35 15.10
CA THR A 100 -6.97 -4.96 15.14
C THR A 100 -6.14 -4.74 16.39
N LEU A 101 -4.94 -4.18 16.22
CA LEU A 101 -4.06 -3.76 17.30
C LEU A 101 -3.84 -2.27 17.22
N THR A 102 -3.91 -1.57 18.34
CA THR A 102 -3.84 -0.10 18.39
C THR A 102 -2.69 0.34 19.27
N LEU A 103 -1.93 1.35 18.87
CA LEU A 103 -1.00 2.05 19.75
C LEU A 103 -1.67 3.25 20.41
N ARG A 104 -1.09 3.73 21.51
CA ARG A 104 -1.42 5.05 22.04
C ARG A 104 -1.19 6.12 20.96
N ALA A 105 -2.07 7.10 20.93
CA ALA A 105 -2.00 8.21 19.98
C ALA A 105 -0.66 8.96 20.07
N THR A 106 -0.16 9.45 18.94
CA THR A 106 1.14 10.11 18.81
C THR A 106 1.05 11.32 17.88
N THR A 107 1.86 12.34 18.14
CA THR A 107 2.05 13.46 17.21
C THR A 107 3.12 13.16 16.16
N ASP A 108 4.04 12.22 16.44
CA ASP A 108 5.02 11.73 15.49
C ASP A 108 4.53 10.41 14.86
N LEU A 109 3.97 10.53 13.65
CA LEU A 109 3.44 9.40 12.89
C LEU A 109 4.54 8.43 12.43
N GLU A 110 5.71 8.94 12.05
CA GLU A 110 6.82 8.10 11.56
C GLU A 110 7.31 7.17 12.68
N THR A 111 7.58 7.75 13.86
CA THR A 111 7.95 6.98 15.05
C THR A 111 6.82 6.05 15.48
N GLY A 112 5.57 6.48 15.38
CA GLY A 112 4.40 5.63 15.64
C GLY A 112 4.33 4.38 14.77
N VAL A 113 4.55 4.53 13.46
CA VAL A 113 4.56 3.39 12.52
C VAL A 113 5.78 2.49 12.75
N TRP A 114 6.96 3.05 13.01
CA TRP A 114 8.14 2.26 13.37
C TRP A 114 7.90 1.45 14.66
N ARG A 115 7.33 2.08 15.68
CA ARG A 115 6.97 1.43 16.94
C ARG A 115 5.97 0.30 16.71
N MET A 116 4.94 0.51 15.88
CA MET A 116 3.96 -0.52 15.53
C MET A 116 4.64 -1.74 14.91
N GLN A 117 5.57 -1.54 13.96
CA GLN A 117 6.32 -2.63 13.34
C GLN A 117 7.12 -3.44 14.37
N ARG A 118 7.79 -2.75 15.33
CA ARG A 118 8.54 -3.41 16.40
C ARG A 118 7.65 -4.18 17.36
N CYS A 119 6.50 -3.62 17.74
CA CYS A 119 5.52 -4.32 18.57
C CYS A 119 4.94 -5.56 17.86
N LEU A 120 4.64 -5.47 16.56
CA LEU A 120 4.21 -6.61 15.75
C LEU A 120 5.28 -7.72 15.64
N GLU A 121 6.55 -7.33 15.50
CA GLU A 121 7.68 -8.27 15.52
C GLU A 121 7.78 -8.98 16.88
N LYS A 122 7.73 -8.23 17.99
CA LYS A 122 7.74 -8.77 19.35
C LYS A 122 6.56 -9.72 19.59
N LEU A 123 5.34 -9.31 19.20
CA LEU A 123 4.12 -10.12 19.35
C LEU A 123 4.28 -11.48 18.66
N ARG A 124 4.70 -11.49 17.40
CA ARG A 124 4.86 -12.73 16.62
C ARG A 124 5.99 -13.62 17.13
N ARG A 125 6.96 -13.09 17.88
CA ARG A 125 8.05 -13.85 18.49
C ARG A 125 7.67 -14.50 19.83
N ARG A 126 6.58 -14.07 20.49
CA ARG A 126 6.14 -14.66 21.76
C ARG A 126 5.80 -16.13 21.58
N ALA A 127 6.32 -17.00 22.45
CA ALA A 127 6.08 -18.44 22.39
C ALA A 127 4.58 -18.79 22.39
N SER A 128 3.79 -18.08 23.21
CA SER A 128 2.34 -18.25 23.29
C SER A 128 1.60 -17.89 21.99
N ILE A 129 2.13 -16.94 21.21
CA ILE A 129 1.61 -16.56 19.89
C ILE A 129 2.08 -17.56 18.83
N ARG A 130 3.36 -17.94 18.82
CA ARG A 130 3.93 -18.90 17.84
C ARG A 130 3.20 -20.25 17.84
N ARG A 131 2.69 -20.69 18.99
CA ARG A 131 1.93 -21.94 19.11
C ARG A 131 0.56 -21.90 18.44
N CYS A 132 -0.01 -20.72 18.19
CA CYS A 132 -1.36 -20.59 17.65
C CYS A 132 -1.46 -19.75 16.38
N LEU A 133 -0.41 -19.02 15.99
CA LEU A 133 -0.38 -18.15 14.81
C LEU A 133 0.46 -18.80 13.71
N ARG A 134 -0.21 -19.25 12.65
CA ARG A 134 0.42 -19.86 11.47
C ARG A 134 1.01 -18.80 10.54
N GLY A 135 0.26 -17.72 10.32
CA GLY A 135 0.70 -16.61 9.49
C GLY A 135 -0.44 -15.70 9.10
N GLY A 136 -0.17 -14.79 8.16
CA GLY A 136 -1.18 -13.89 7.64
C GLY A 136 -0.60 -12.66 6.99
N LEU A 137 -1.42 -11.62 6.91
CA LEU A 137 -1.08 -10.32 6.35
C LEU A 137 -1.50 -9.24 7.31
N TYR A 138 -0.67 -8.22 7.49
CA TYR A 138 -1.07 -7.01 8.21
C TYR A 138 -0.99 -5.78 7.32
N CYS A 139 -1.86 -4.81 7.60
CA CYS A 139 -1.83 -3.45 7.08
C CYS A 139 -1.67 -2.49 8.25
N ILE A 140 -0.64 -1.64 8.22
CA ILE A 140 -0.50 -0.51 9.14
C ILE A 140 -1.24 0.68 8.57
N GLU A 141 -2.03 1.34 9.41
CA GLU A 141 -2.86 2.48 9.09
C GLU A 141 -2.78 3.54 10.19
N THR A 142 -3.10 4.79 9.85
CA THR A 142 -3.64 5.74 10.81
C THR A 142 -5.07 6.14 10.43
N GLY A 143 -5.93 6.25 11.44
CA GLY A 143 -7.25 6.88 11.28
C GLY A 143 -7.12 8.39 11.00
N LYS A 144 -8.27 9.07 10.81
CA LYS A 144 -8.32 10.54 10.66
C LYS A 144 -7.63 11.19 11.86
N PRO A 145 -6.59 12.01 11.65
CA PRO A 145 -5.91 12.67 12.75
C PRO A 145 -6.82 13.73 13.37
N THR A 146 -6.67 13.94 14.67
CA THR A 146 -7.28 15.07 15.38
C THR A 146 -6.25 16.18 15.56
N LYS A 147 -6.69 17.43 15.78
CA LYS A 147 -5.78 18.51 16.16
C LYS A 147 -5.83 18.74 17.66
N ARG A 148 -4.67 18.80 18.32
CA ARG A 148 -4.53 19.18 19.74
C ARG A 148 -3.33 20.10 19.88
N GLY A 149 -3.54 21.30 20.43
CA GLY A 149 -2.45 22.28 20.60
C GLY A 149 -1.76 22.67 19.29
N GLY A 150 -2.51 22.73 18.18
CA GLY A 150 -1.96 23.05 16.85
C GLY A 150 -1.27 21.90 16.12
N GLN A 151 -1.07 20.74 16.76
CA GLN A 151 -0.43 19.58 16.15
C GLN A 151 -1.45 18.50 15.78
N TYR A 152 -1.16 17.74 14.72
CA TYR A 152 -1.92 16.55 14.40
C TYR A 152 -1.57 15.41 15.34
N VAL A 153 -2.59 14.70 15.79
CA VAL A 153 -2.48 13.52 16.66
C VAL A 153 -3.03 12.33 15.88
N PHE A 154 -2.17 11.35 15.64
CA PHE A 154 -2.42 10.16 14.85
C PHE A 154 -2.67 8.95 15.75
N ASN A 155 -3.64 8.13 15.37
CA ASN A 155 -3.90 6.84 16.00
C ASN A 155 -3.39 5.74 15.06
N VAL A 156 -2.24 5.15 15.41
CA VAL A 156 -1.63 4.10 14.59
C VAL A 156 -2.25 2.75 14.94
N HIS A 157 -2.77 2.08 13.92
CA HIS A 157 -3.40 0.77 14.01
C HIS A 157 -2.71 -0.24 13.08
N ALA A 158 -2.79 -1.51 13.44
CA ALA A 158 -2.49 -2.61 12.56
C ALA A 158 -3.74 -3.47 12.42
N HIS A 159 -4.20 -3.62 11.18
CA HIS A 159 -5.26 -4.54 10.81
C HIS A 159 -4.63 -5.80 10.22
N LEU A 160 -4.81 -6.92 10.91
CA LEU A 160 -4.26 -8.20 10.53
C LEU A 160 -5.38 -9.13 10.07
N LEU A 161 -5.12 -9.84 8.98
CA LEU A 161 -5.90 -10.99 8.55
C LEU A 161 -5.00 -12.21 8.71
N VAL A 162 -5.29 -13.02 9.73
CA VAL A 162 -4.38 -14.07 10.21
C VAL A 162 -5.08 -15.41 10.30
N SER A 163 -4.35 -16.46 9.98
CA SER A 163 -4.75 -17.82 10.31
C SER A 163 -4.19 -18.14 11.69
N MET A 164 -5.08 -18.19 12.67
CA MET A 164 -4.73 -18.51 14.05
C MET A 164 -5.87 -19.23 14.76
N ASP A 165 -5.54 -20.03 15.77
CA ASP A 165 -6.54 -20.59 16.67
C ASP A 165 -7.25 -19.45 17.42
N PHE A 166 -8.53 -19.64 17.74
CA PHE A 166 -9.24 -18.64 18.53
C PHE A 166 -8.58 -18.47 19.91
N ARG A 167 -8.44 -17.20 20.32
CA ARG A 167 -7.93 -16.81 21.63
C ARG A 167 -8.82 -15.69 22.18
N PRO A 168 -9.09 -15.67 23.50
CA PRO A 168 -9.90 -14.61 24.10
C PRO A 168 -9.29 -13.22 23.85
N GLN A 169 -10.14 -12.23 23.56
CA GLN A 169 -9.70 -10.84 23.34
C GLN A 169 -8.93 -10.29 24.55
N LYS A 170 -9.38 -10.60 25.78
CA LYS A 170 -8.71 -10.20 27.03
C LYS A 170 -7.26 -10.71 27.11
N TRP A 171 -7.01 -11.93 26.64
CA TRP A 171 -5.67 -12.50 26.61
C TRP A 171 -4.76 -11.75 25.63
N LEU A 172 -5.26 -11.47 24.42
CA LEU A 172 -4.50 -10.71 23.42
C LEU A 172 -4.26 -9.25 23.88
N SER A 173 -5.25 -8.66 24.56
CA SER A 173 -5.17 -7.32 25.15
C SER A 173 -4.07 -7.24 26.21
N ALA A 174 -3.99 -8.23 27.11
CA ALA A 174 -2.95 -8.31 28.13
C ALA A 174 -1.55 -8.45 27.52
N LEU A 175 -1.38 -9.34 26.53
CA LEU A 175 -0.12 -9.50 25.80
C LEU A 175 0.28 -8.22 25.06
N TRP A 176 -0.68 -7.53 24.46
CA TRP A 176 -0.43 -6.27 23.76
C TRP A 176 0.03 -5.18 24.73
N LYS A 177 -0.59 -5.09 25.92
CA LYS A 177 -0.16 -4.19 27.00
C LYS A 177 1.26 -4.51 27.47
N GLU A 178 1.61 -5.78 27.65
CA GLU A 178 2.96 -6.20 28.02
C GLU A 178 4.00 -5.78 26.97
N ILE A 179 3.67 -5.88 25.67
CA ILE A 179 4.57 -5.55 24.57
C ILE A 179 4.73 -4.04 24.37
N THR A 180 3.64 -3.30 24.50
CA THR A 180 3.62 -1.86 24.22
C THR A 180 3.97 -1.02 25.45
N GLY A 181 3.67 -1.51 26.65
CA GLY A 181 3.79 -0.82 27.93
C GLY A 181 2.63 0.15 28.23
N ASP A 182 1.90 0.62 27.21
CA ASP A 182 0.95 1.72 27.33
C ASP A 182 -0.37 1.53 26.55
N SER A 183 -0.53 0.43 25.80
CA SER A 183 -1.72 0.19 24.97
C SER A 183 -2.25 -1.23 25.10
N TRP A 184 -3.56 -1.36 25.31
CA TRP A 184 -4.25 -2.63 25.48
C TRP A 184 -5.44 -2.79 24.53
N VAL A 185 -5.71 -1.78 23.69
CA VAL A 185 -6.87 -1.79 22.79
C VAL A 185 -6.61 -2.75 21.64
N VAL A 186 -7.38 -3.84 21.64
CA VAL A 186 -7.37 -4.86 20.61
C VAL A 186 -8.80 -5.31 20.29
N ASP A 187 -9.03 -5.78 19.07
CA ASP A 187 -10.27 -6.39 18.62
C ASP A 187 -9.90 -7.67 17.84
N ILE A 188 -10.63 -8.76 18.06
CA ILE A 188 -10.44 -10.01 17.33
C ILE A 188 -11.80 -10.56 16.90
N ARG A 189 -11.94 -10.88 15.61
CA ARG A 189 -13.20 -11.35 15.02
C ARG A 189 -12.96 -12.54 14.10
N PHE A 190 -13.93 -13.44 14.04
CA PHE A 190 -13.93 -14.50 13.05
C PHE A 190 -14.22 -13.95 11.65
N VAL A 191 -13.50 -14.45 10.64
CA VAL A 191 -13.70 -14.05 9.24
C VAL A 191 -14.50 -15.11 8.49
N ARG A 192 -15.72 -14.74 8.10
CA ARG A 192 -16.58 -15.60 7.26
C ARG A 192 -16.22 -15.57 5.78
N SER A 193 -15.51 -14.54 5.33
CA SER A 193 -15.11 -14.37 3.93
C SER A 193 -13.76 -13.70 3.82
N ALA A 194 -12.76 -14.47 3.39
CA ALA A 194 -11.41 -13.96 3.12
C ALA A 194 -11.44 -12.76 2.16
N GLN A 195 -12.31 -12.80 1.13
CA GLN A 195 -12.42 -11.73 0.16
C GLN A 195 -12.96 -10.44 0.77
N ARG A 196 -14.02 -10.49 1.59
CA ARG A 196 -14.56 -9.30 2.26
C ARG A 196 -13.58 -8.74 3.27
N ALA A 197 -12.97 -9.61 4.08
CA ALA A 197 -11.99 -9.17 5.08
C ALA A 197 -10.74 -8.57 4.44
N LEU A 198 -10.22 -9.18 3.37
CA LEU A 198 -9.07 -8.64 2.65
C LEU A 198 -9.40 -7.30 2.00
N ARG A 199 -10.59 -7.12 1.41
CA ARG A 199 -11.02 -5.80 0.92
C ARG A 199 -11.05 -4.79 2.06
N TYR A 200 -11.67 -5.13 3.19
CA TYR A 200 -11.72 -4.26 4.36
C TYR A 200 -10.32 -3.84 4.83
N VAL A 201 -9.38 -4.79 4.99
CA VAL A 201 -7.97 -4.52 5.33
C VAL A 201 -7.29 -3.60 4.32
N LEU A 202 -7.65 -3.70 3.03
CA LEU A 202 -7.02 -2.94 1.95
C LEU A 202 -7.71 -1.61 1.63
N ASP A 203 -8.97 -1.42 1.99
CA ASP A 203 -9.68 -0.13 1.86
C ASP A 203 -8.91 0.97 2.60
N TYR A 204 -8.21 0.58 3.66
CA TYR A 204 -7.32 1.42 4.46
C TYR A 204 -6.09 1.94 3.72
N LEU A 205 -5.70 1.34 2.59
CA LEU A 205 -4.67 1.90 1.72
C LEU A 205 -5.10 3.23 1.07
N GLY A 206 -6.41 3.54 1.05
CA GLY A 206 -6.97 4.74 0.42
C GLY A 206 -7.72 5.69 1.38
N LYS A 207 -7.86 5.36 2.68
CA LYS A 207 -8.67 6.17 3.60
C LYS A 207 -8.15 7.59 3.86
N GLY A 208 -6.86 7.85 3.68
CA GLY A 208 -6.30 9.20 3.70
C GLY A 208 -6.69 10.07 2.49
N CYS A 209 -7.40 9.53 1.50
CA CYS A 209 -7.59 10.18 0.19
C CYS A 209 -9.02 10.09 -0.35
N ALA A 210 -9.83 9.16 0.17
CA ALA A 210 -11.13 8.82 -0.41
C ALA A 210 -12.20 8.41 0.63
N SER A 211 -11.97 8.59 1.93
CA SER A 211 -13.00 8.26 2.93
C SER A 211 -14.21 9.19 2.77
N MET A 212 -15.27 8.67 2.15
CA MET A 212 -16.45 9.40 1.64
C MET A 212 -17.36 10.05 2.70
N LYS A 213 -17.00 10.00 3.99
CA LYS A 213 -17.82 10.62 5.05
C LYS A 213 -17.21 11.90 5.60
N GLU A 214 -15.89 11.98 5.71
CA GLU A 214 -15.20 13.18 6.17
C GLU A 214 -13.79 13.25 5.57
N PRO A 215 -13.49 14.24 4.72
CA PRO A 215 -12.15 14.41 4.17
C PRO A 215 -11.16 14.78 5.28
N TRP A 216 -9.91 14.33 5.15
CA TRP A 216 -8.81 14.79 6.00
C TRP A 216 -8.43 16.22 5.64
N ASP A 217 -7.84 16.93 6.60
CA ASP A 217 -7.15 18.19 6.31
C ASP A 217 -6.00 17.91 5.31
N PRO A 218 -5.92 18.63 4.17
CA PRO A 218 -4.84 18.46 3.20
C PRO A 218 -3.43 18.54 3.80
N GLU A 219 -3.23 19.37 4.83
CA GLU A 219 -1.95 19.48 5.53
C GLU A 219 -1.61 18.17 6.26
N ALA A 220 -2.60 17.53 6.87
CA ALA A 220 -2.44 16.22 7.51
C ALA A 220 -2.13 15.11 6.48
N ILE A 221 -2.69 15.20 5.28
CA ILE A 221 -2.41 14.26 4.19
C ILE A 221 -0.95 14.41 3.75
N VAL A 222 -0.44 15.65 3.61
CA VAL A 222 0.96 15.90 3.27
C VAL A 222 1.89 15.37 4.36
N GLU A 223 1.59 15.61 5.63
CA GLU A 223 2.35 15.04 6.75
C GLU A 223 2.37 13.51 6.71
N PHE A 224 1.22 12.88 6.47
CA PHE A 224 1.10 11.44 6.26
C PHE A 224 1.94 10.93 5.08
N MET A 225 1.96 11.66 3.97
CA MET A 225 2.77 11.30 2.80
C MET A 225 4.27 11.31 3.12
N VAL A 226 4.74 12.34 3.82
CA VAL A 226 6.13 12.49 4.26
C VAL A 226 6.48 11.39 5.25
N ALA A 227 5.75 11.28 6.36
CA ALA A 227 6.05 10.35 7.44
C ALA A 227 6.10 8.89 6.98
N LEU A 228 5.31 8.53 5.96
CA LEU A 228 5.24 7.15 5.49
C LEU A 228 6.05 6.91 4.22
N GLU A 229 6.66 7.90 3.58
CA GLU A 229 7.42 7.72 2.33
C GLU A 229 8.36 6.49 2.39
N GLY A 230 8.37 5.69 1.31
CA GLY A 230 9.18 4.45 1.25
C GLY A 230 8.71 3.30 2.15
N LYS A 231 7.86 3.53 3.15
CA LYS A 231 7.44 2.48 4.10
C LYS A 231 6.45 1.48 3.49
N ARG A 232 6.69 0.19 3.76
CA ARG A 232 5.80 -0.92 3.37
C ARG A 232 4.73 -1.14 4.43
N LEU A 233 3.53 -0.63 4.18
CA LEU A 233 2.41 -0.70 5.13
C LEU A 233 1.68 -2.05 5.10
N VAL A 234 1.75 -2.78 4.00
CA VAL A 234 1.14 -4.11 3.86
C VAL A 234 2.21 -5.18 3.72
N GLN A 235 2.22 -6.16 4.64
CA GLN A 235 3.25 -7.19 4.67
C GLN A 235 2.65 -8.57 4.99
N PRO A 236 2.96 -9.60 4.18
CA PRO A 236 2.68 -10.99 4.54
C PRO A 236 3.70 -11.51 5.55
N PHE A 237 3.36 -12.57 6.27
CA PHE A 237 4.26 -13.25 7.20
C PHE A 237 3.80 -14.67 7.54
N GLY A 238 4.68 -15.41 8.23
CA GLY A 238 4.46 -16.82 8.53
C GLY A 238 4.26 -17.59 7.23
N ASP A 239 3.31 -18.51 7.22
CA ASP A 239 3.01 -19.36 6.06
C ASP A 239 2.53 -18.58 4.82
N LEU A 240 2.11 -17.32 4.98
CA LEU A 240 1.75 -16.47 3.85
C LEU A 240 2.99 -15.88 3.15
N LEU A 241 4.16 -15.87 3.79
CA LEU A 241 5.38 -15.32 3.20
C LEU A 241 5.81 -16.19 2.01
N GLY A 242 6.09 -15.57 0.86
CA GLY A 242 6.44 -16.29 -0.37
C GLY A 242 5.25 -16.93 -1.12
N SER A 243 4.07 -16.97 -0.52
CA SER A 243 2.87 -17.58 -1.13
C SER A 243 2.14 -16.70 -2.16
N ALA A 244 2.62 -15.48 -2.41
CA ALA A 244 1.94 -14.53 -3.28
C ALA A 244 1.75 -15.10 -4.69
N GLU A 245 0.50 -15.08 -5.17
CA GLU A 245 0.20 -15.47 -6.55
C GLU A 245 0.99 -14.58 -7.51
N ARG A 246 1.71 -15.22 -8.43
CA ARG A 246 2.38 -14.50 -9.51
C ARG A 246 1.30 -13.86 -10.38
N GLY A 247 1.43 -12.56 -10.63
CA GLY A 247 0.55 -11.90 -11.58
C GLY A 247 0.77 -12.48 -12.97
N GLU A 248 -0.28 -12.51 -13.78
CA GLU A 248 -0.15 -12.71 -15.23
C GLU A 248 0.89 -11.73 -15.77
N ARG A 249 1.86 -12.26 -16.53
CA ARG A 249 2.79 -11.42 -17.28
C ARG A 249 2.01 -10.78 -18.42
N PHE A 250 2.20 -9.49 -18.62
CA PHE A 250 1.71 -8.83 -19.82
C PHE A 250 2.54 -9.34 -21.00
N VAL A 251 1.87 -9.85 -22.03
CA VAL A 251 2.50 -10.36 -23.26
C VAL A 251 2.02 -9.53 -24.44
N CYS A 252 2.84 -9.45 -25.47
CA CYS A 252 2.52 -8.76 -26.69
C CYS A 252 1.37 -9.52 -27.39
N PRO A 253 0.23 -8.90 -27.70
CA PRO A 253 -0.89 -9.55 -28.37
C PRO A 253 -0.60 -9.82 -29.84
N SER A 254 0.43 -9.20 -30.43
CA SER A 254 0.86 -9.47 -31.80
C SER A 254 1.72 -10.74 -31.89
N CYS A 255 2.68 -10.93 -30.97
CA CYS A 255 3.68 -12.00 -31.10
C CYS A 255 3.89 -12.90 -29.86
N GLY A 256 3.14 -12.65 -28.78
CA GLY A 256 3.22 -13.41 -27.53
C GLY A 256 4.42 -13.09 -26.62
N GLU A 257 5.35 -12.24 -27.05
CA GLU A 257 6.58 -11.96 -26.30
C GLU A 257 6.34 -11.08 -25.06
N ALA A 258 7.14 -11.27 -24.01
CA ALA A 258 7.02 -10.55 -22.74
C ALA A 258 8.14 -9.50 -22.51
N ILE A 259 8.87 -9.13 -23.57
CA ILE A 259 10.01 -8.22 -23.55
C ILE A 259 9.61 -6.89 -24.19
N PHE A 260 9.71 -5.81 -23.42
CA PHE A 260 9.26 -4.46 -23.80
C PHE A 260 10.26 -3.37 -23.43
N ALA A 261 10.31 -2.35 -24.28
CA ALA A 261 10.83 -1.04 -23.95
C ALA A 261 9.69 -0.11 -23.51
N VAL A 262 9.98 0.80 -22.58
CA VAL A 262 9.07 1.89 -22.17
C VAL A 262 9.52 3.16 -22.85
N ILE A 263 8.61 3.80 -23.56
CA ILE A 263 8.87 5.00 -24.36
C ILE A 263 7.96 6.12 -23.88
N ASP A 264 8.48 7.34 -23.81
CA ASP A 264 7.68 8.55 -23.64
C ASP A 264 6.84 8.79 -24.91
N ALA A 265 5.52 8.86 -24.77
CA ALA A 265 4.65 8.99 -25.94
C ALA A 265 4.74 10.37 -26.62
N LEU A 266 5.22 11.40 -25.91
CA LEU A 266 5.37 12.77 -26.42
C LEU A 266 6.74 12.98 -27.05
N THR A 267 7.82 12.57 -26.37
CA THR A 267 9.20 12.82 -26.83
C THR A 267 9.76 11.69 -27.69
N GLY A 268 9.17 10.50 -27.64
CA GLY A 268 9.71 9.30 -28.30
C GLY A 268 10.95 8.72 -27.61
N GLU A 269 11.36 9.28 -26.47
CA GLU A 269 12.56 8.86 -25.73
C GLU A 269 12.36 7.49 -25.07
N VAL A 270 13.37 6.62 -25.16
CA VAL A 270 13.39 5.34 -24.47
C VAL A 270 13.75 5.55 -23.01
N ILE A 271 12.77 5.39 -22.13
CA ILE A 271 12.93 5.52 -20.68
C ILE A 271 13.59 4.26 -20.10
N PHE A 272 13.29 3.11 -20.69
CA PHE A 272 13.69 1.81 -20.19
C PHE A 272 13.64 0.75 -21.31
N SER A 273 14.61 -0.16 -21.33
CA SER A 273 14.61 -1.34 -22.21
C SER A 273 14.95 -2.59 -21.40
N GLN A 274 14.11 -3.61 -21.50
CA GLN A 274 14.36 -4.89 -20.84
C GLN A 274 15.51 -5.64 -21.51
N LEU A 275 15.58 -5.59 -22.83
CA LEU A 275 16.64 -6.22 -23.61
C LEU A 275 18.01 -5.59 -23.31
N ALA A 276 18.08 -4.26 -23.16
CA ALA A 276 19.31 -3.59 -22.74
C ALA A 276 19.76 -4.04 -21.35
N LEU A 277 18.82 -4.19 -20.40
CA LEU A 277 19.13 -4.70 -19.07
C LEU A 277 19.61 -6.15 -19.08
N LEU A 278 18.94 -7.02 -19.85
CA LEU A 278 19.31 -8.42 -19.97
C LEU A 278 20.70 -8.58 -20.60
N LYS A 279 21.02 -7.81 -21.65
CA LYS A 279 22.35 -7.77 -22.25
C LYS A 279 23.41 -7.29 -21.25
N GLY A 280 23.13 -6.23 -20.49
CA GLY A 280 24.03 -5.73 -19.45
C GLY A 280 24.24 -6.72 -18.29
N LEU A 281 23.24 -7.55 -17.96
CA LEU A 281 23.34 -8.63 -16.98
C LEU A 281 24.15 -9.82 -17.53
N ALA A 282 23.93 -10.21 -18.79
CA ALA A 282 24.69 -11.27 -19.45
C ALA A 282 26.19 -10.92 -19.58
N MET A 283 26.51 -9.64 -19.82
CA MET A 283 27.91 -9.18 -19.81
C MET A 283 28.56 -9.17 -18.43
N LYS A 284 27.77 -9.08 -17.34
CA LYS A 284 28.28 -9.11 -15.95
C LYS A 284 28.38 -10.52 -15.37
N LEU A 285 27.63 -11.46 -15.93
CA LEU A 285 27.63 -12.88 -15.58
C LEU A 285 28.37 -13.68 -16.67
N GLY A 286 29.57 -13.22 -17.05
CA GLY A 286 30.40 -13.91 -18.06
C GLY A 286 30.51 -15.42 -17.81
N PRO A 287 30.85 -16.20 -18.84
CA PRO A 287 30.69 -17.66 -18.88
C PRO A 287 31.19 -18.38 -17.63
#